data_AF-A0A7J6M6N5-F1
#
_entry.id   AF-A0A7J6M6N5-F1
#
_cell.length_a   1.000
_cell.length_b   1.000
_cell.length_c   1.000
_cell.angle_alpha   90.00
_cell.angle_beta   90.00
_cell.angle_gamma   90.00
#
_symmetry.space_group_name_H-M   'P 1'
#
loop_
_entity.id
_entity.type
_entity.pdbx_description
1 polymer ?
#
loop_
_entity_poly.entity_id
_entity_poly.type
_entity_poly.pdbx_seq_one_letter_code
_entity_poly.pdbx_strand_id
1 'polypeptide(L)'
;MLKPTPVDWFCWHPFLMLIGTVPVATSAVLIKKIGGYYNTKTHGFLLFLTLTLFVGGVYVIYTNKEMHHKSHLVSWHSWIGVTAAGLLVGEACGGFFALDPDCKIRTSPTVEAYVRMFHKYGGKVTLMLAYIACITGWYKRSHWMVEGSAFGLNSLHCTIIFTVPLLVFAYVAFIKKY
;
A
#
# COMPACT_ATOMS: atom_id res chain seq x y z
N MET A 1 -28.05 19.26 -0.80
CA MET A 1 -26.91 18.31 -0.78
C MET A 1 -27.24 17.22 0.23
N LEU A 2 -27.39 15.97 -0.21
CA LEU A 2 -27.53 14.84 0.70
C LEU A 2 -26.19 14.66 1.44
N LYS A 3 -26.20 14.63 2.78
CA LYS A 3 -25.00 14.27 3.54
C LYS A 3 -24.67 12.81 3.17
N PRO A 4 -23.44 12.51 2.71
CA PRO A 4 -23.06 11.12 2.43
C PRO A 4 -23.35 10.29 3.66
N THR A 5 -23.95 9.10 3.46
CA THR A 5 -24.14 8.22 4.61
C THR A 5 -22.76 7.77 5.07
N PRO A 6 -22.54 7.54 6.36
CA PRO A 6 -21.19 7.24 6.84
C PRO A 6 -20.58 5.95 6.27
N VAL A 7 -21.42 5.06 5.74
CA VAL A 7 -21.00 3.86 5.00
C VAL A 7 -20.33 4.23 3.67
N ASP A 8 -20.79 5.29 3.00
CA ASP A 8 -20.25 5.76 1.72
C ASP A 8 -18.84 6.35 1.90
N TRP A 9 -18.60 7.06 3.01
CA TRP A 9 -17.30 7.68 3.26
C TRP A 9 -16.22 6.63 3.55
N PHE A 10 -16.51 5.65 4.40
CA PHE A 10 -15.56 4.59 4.71
C PHE A 10 -15.15 3.77 3.48
N CYS A 11 -16.02 3.62 2.46
CA CYS A 11 -15.71 2.84 1.25
C CYS A 11 -14.47 3.35 0.49
N TRP A 12 -14.15 4.64 0.59
CA TRP A 12 -12.96 5.21 -0.02
C TRP A 12 -11.66 4.69 0.60
N HIS A 13 -11.63 4.36 1.89
CA HIS A 13 -10.43 3.85 2.55
C HIS A 13 -9.90 2.56 1.90
N PRO A 14 -10.65 1.44 1.87
CA PRO A 14 -10.18 0.21 1.25
C PRO A 14 -10.00 0.36 -0.27
N PHE A 15 -10.78 1.20 -0.95
CA PHE A 15 -10.57 1.48 -2.38
C PHE A 15 -9.20 2.11 -2.64
N LEU A 16 -8.88 3.21 -1.95
CA LEU A 16 -7.62 3.93 -2.09
C LEU A 16 -6.41 3.06 -1.68
N MET A 17 -6.53 2.33 -0.57
CA MET A 17 -5.48 1.41 -0.12
C MET A 17 -5.22 0.30 -1.13
N LEU A 18 -6.27 -0.32 -1.67
CA LEU A 18 -6.15 -1.42 -2.62
C LEU A 18 -5.55 -0.94 -3.95
N ILE A 19 -6.06 0.14 -4.53
CA ILE A 19 -5.54 0.67 -5.81
C ILE A 19 -4.10 1.16 -5.63
N GLY A 20 -3.79 1.88 -4.55
CA GLY A 20 -2.46 2.40 -4.32
C GLY A 20 -1.41 1.30 -4.12
N THR A 21 -1.75 0.23 -3.40
CA THR A 21 -0.79 -0.82 -3.03
C THR A 21 -0.71 -1.95 -4.06
N VAL A 22 -1.84 -2.43 -4.59
CA VAL A 22 -1.85 -3.65 -5.40
C VAL A 22 -1.41 -3.38 -6.85
N PRO A 23 -2.17 -2.70 -7.71
CA PRO A 23 -1.72 -2.47 -9.08
C PRO A 23 -0.60 -1.42 -9.16
N VAL A 24 -0.70 -0.30 -8.44
CA VAL A 24 0.23 0.83 -8.62
C VAL A 24 1.62 0.51 -8.02
N ALA A 25 1.71 0.20 -6.72
CA ALA A 25 3.01 -0.03 -6.08
C ALA A 25 3.72 -1.28 -6.66
N THR A 26 2.97 -2.34 -7.00
CA THR A 26 3.57 -3.52 -7.63
C THR A 26 4.12 -3.21 -9.00
N SER A 27 3.38 -2.48 -9.83
CA SER A 27 3.87 -2.05 -11.14
C SER A 27 5.13 -1.19 -10.99
N ALA A 28 5.17 -0.32 -9.98
CA ALA A 28 6.36 0.47 -9.66
C ALA A 28 7.58 -0.42 -9.32
N VAL A 29 7.40 -1.48 -8.54
CA VAL A 29 8.49 -2.40 -8.20
C VAL A 29 8.93 -3.21 -9.42
N LEU A 30 7.99 -3.67 -10.24
CA LEU A 30 8.29 -4.46 -11.44
C LEU A 30 9.02 -3.64 -12.50
N ILE A 31 8.58 -2.40 -12.77
CA ILE A 31 9.25 -1.53 -13.75
C ILE A 31 10.69 -1.21 -13.32
N LYS A 32 10.94 -1.08 -12.00
CA LYS A 32 12.28 -0.83 -11.49
C LYS A 32 13.26 -1.98 -11.77
N LYS A 33 12.77 -3.23 -11.85
CA LYS A 33 13.60 -4.39 -12.19
C LYS A 33 14.17 -4.33 -13.61
N ILE A 34 13.49 -3.66 -14.54
CA ILE A 34 13.95 -3.48 -15.92
C ILE A 34 15.25 -2.64 -15.96
N GLY A 35 15.41 -1.71 -15.00
CA GLY A 35 16.58 -0.84 -14.93
C GLY A 35 16.54 0.32 -15.93
N GLY A 36 17.57 1.18 -15.90
CA GLY A 36 17.63 2.39 -16.72
C GLY A 36 17.01 3.63 -16.07
N TYR A 37 17.33 4.79 -16.65
CA TYR A 37 16.95 6.11 -16.13
C TYR A 37 15.42 6.31 -16.11
N TYR A 38 14.77 6.18 -17.26
CA TYR A 38 13.32 6.41 -17.38
C TYR A 38 12.50 5.48 -16.49
N ASN A 39 12.84 4.19 -16.44
CA ASN A 39 12.16 3.23 -15.55
C ASN A 39 12.36 3.57 -14.06
N THR A 40 13.49 4.17 -13.69
CA THR A 40 13.72 4.64 -12.31
C THR A 40 12.86 5.86 -11.98
N LYS A 41 12.71 6.81 -12.91
CA LYS A 41 11.79 7.94 -12.71
C LYS A 41 10.33 7.47 -12.63
N THR A 42 9.92 6.57 -13.51
CA THR A 42 8.56 6.00 -13.49
C THR A 42 8.30 5.24 -12.19
N HIS A 43 9.26 4.47 -11.68
CA HIS A 43 9.18 3.85 -10.35
C HIS A 43 8.92 4.89 -9.25
N GLY A 44 9.69 5.99 -9.25
CA GLY A 44 9.51 7.09 -8.30
C GLY A 44 8.11 7.73 -8.39
N PHE A 45 7.65 8.08 -9.60
CA PHE A 45 6.33 8.68 -9.80
C PHE A 45 5.17 7.76 -9.39
N LEU A 46 5.26 6.47 -9.72
CA LEU A 46 4.24 5.50 -9.32
C LEU A 46 4.21 5.32 -7.79
N LEU A 47 5.37 5.27 -7.12
CA LEU A 47 5.40 5.22 -5.66
C LEU A 47 4.93 6.52 -5.00
N PHE A 48 5.16 7.67 -5.62
CA PHE A 48 4.59 8.94 -5.17
C PHE A 48 3.06 8.95 -5.29
N LEU A 49 2.51 8.39 -6.38
CA LEU A 49 1.07 8.19 -6.53
C LEU A 49 0.54 7.21 -5.46
N THR A 50 1.23 6.10 -5.20
CA THR A 50 0.90 5.18 -4.11
C THR A 50 0.86 5.91 -2.77
N LEU A 51 1.87 6.74 -2.46
CA LEU A 51 1.92 7.52 -1.22
C LEU A 51 0.74 8.50 -1.12
N THR A 52 0.40 9.17 -2.22
CA THR A 52 -0.74 10.10 -2.27
C THR A 52 -2.06 9.38 -1.98
N LEU A 53 -2.30 8.24 -2.64
CA LEU A 53 -3.48 7.40 -2.41
C LEU A 53 -3.51 6.86 -0.97
N PHE A 54 -2.35 6.49 -0.43
CA PHE A 54 -2.21 6.03 0.94
C PHE A 54 -2.59 7.12 1.95
N VAL A 55 -2.04 8.33 1.80
CA VAL A 55 -2.38 9.49 2.64
C VAL A 55 -3.88 9.80 2.57
N GLY A 56 -4.46 9.79 1.37
CA GLY A 56 -5.90 9.94 1.19
C GLY A 56 -6.70 8.85 1.92
N GLY A 57 -6.27 7.60 1.82
CA GLY A 57 -6.90 6.49 2.53
C GLY A 57 -6.81 6.62 4.06
N VAL A 58 -5.66 7.05 4.61
CA VAL A 58 -5.50 7.32 6.05
C VAL A 58 -6.40 8.46 6.50
N TYR A 59 -6.45 9.55 5.73
CA TYR A 59 -7.32 10.69 6.01
C TYR A 59 -8.80 10.27 6.09
N VAL A 60 -9.25 9.45 5.14
CA VAL A 60 -10.63 8.93 5.12
C VAL A 60 -10.93 8.12 6.39
N ILE A 61 -10.08 7.15 6.75
CA ILE A 61 -10.36 6.32 7.95
C ILE A 61 -10.26 7.11 9.25
N TYR A 62 -9.35 8.08 9.31
CA TYR A 62 -9.21 8.96 10.47
C TYR A 62 -10.49 9.77 10.68
N THR A 63 -10.90 10.53 9.66
CA THR A 63 -12.12 11.36 9.72
C THR A 63 -13.39 10.53 9.91
N ASN A 64 -13.47 9.35 9.30
CA ASN A 64 -14.58 8.43 9.51
C ASN A 64 -14.72 8.03 10.99
N LYS A 65 -13.60 7.73 11.66
CA LYS A 65 -13.61 7.37 13.07
C LYS A 65 -13.97 8.54 13.98
N GLU A 66 -13.51 9.75 13.67
CA GLU A 66 -13.90 10.97 14.39
C GLU A 66 -15.42 11.20 14.31
N MET A 67 -16.01 11.11 13.11
CA MET A 67 -17.46 11.26 12.90
C MET A 67 -18.31 10.23 13.68
N HIS A 68 -17.70 9.12 14.12
CA HIS A 68 -18.37 8.04 14.83
C HIS A 68 -17.89 7.84 16.27
N HIS A 69 -17.04 8.72 16.78
CA HIS A 69 -16.44 8.60 18.11
C HIS A 69 -15.82 7.21 18.36
N LYS A 70 -15.12 6.66 17.35
CA LYS A 70 -14.46 5.36 17.43
C LYS A 70 -12.97 5.51 17.69
N SER A 71 -12.41 4.66 18.55
CA SER A 71 -10.98 4.67 18.87
C SER A 71 -10.08 4.35 17.67
N HIS A 72 -8.95 5.04 17.61
CA HIS A 72 -7.89 4.83 16.60
C HIS A 72 -6.93 3.71 17.02
N LEU A 73 -6.30 3.07 16.03
CA LEU A 73 -5.21 2.10 16.22
C LEU A 73 -5.46 0.94 17.23
N VAL A 74 -6.71 0.50 17.40
CA VAL A 74 -7.05 -0.57 18.36
C VAL A 74 -6.94 -2.01 17.82
N SER A 75 -6.57 -2.20 16.55
CA SER A 75 -6.57 -3.53 15.91
C SER A 75 -5.22 -3.88 15.29
N TRP A 76 -4.96 -5.19 15.13
CA TRP A 76 -3.77 -5.67 14.41
C TRP A 76 -3.67 -5.09 13.00
N HIS A 77 -4.76 -5.07 12.24
CA HIS A 77 -4.83 -4.45 10.92
C HIS A 77 -4.31 -2.99 10.94
N SER A 78 -4.75 -2.19 11.92
CA SER A 78 -4.33 -0.79 12.02
C SER A 78 -2.85 -0.63 12.39
N TRP A 79 -2.30 -1.51 13.23
CA TRP A 79 -0.87 -1.49 13.58
C TRP A 79 0.02 -1.92 12.41
N ILE A 80 -0.39 -2.95 11.67
CA ILE A 80 0.32 -3.39 10.45
C ILE A 80 0.25 -2.26 9.40
N GLY A 81 -0.93 -1.66 9.21
CA GLY A 81 -1.14 -0.57 8.27
C GLY A 81 -0.30 0.67 8.58
N VAL A 82 -0.23 1.11 9.84
CA VAL A 82 0.59 2.28 10.22
C VAL A 82 2.10 1.96 10.14
N THR A 83 2.50 0.72 10.42
CA THR A 83 3.89 0.29 10.23
C THR A 83 4.28 0.32 8.75
N ALA A 84 3.42 -0.23 7.88
CA ALA A 84 3.61 -0.15 6.43
C ALA A 84 3.64 1.30 5.93
N ALA A 85 2.80 2.18 6.51
CA ALA A 85 2.81 3.62 6.21
C ALA A 85 4.15 4.28 6.51
N GLY A 86 4.66 4.06 7.73
CA GLY A 86 5.91 4.66 8.17
C GLY A 86 7.08 4.20 7.31
N LEU A 87 7.13 2.90 6.99
CA LEU A 87 8.13 2.36 6.08
C LEU A 87 7.98 2.93 4.66
N LEU A 88 6.77 3.06 4.12
CA LEU A 88 6.55 3.65 2.80
C LEU A 88 7.04 5.10 2.72
N VAL A 89 6.77 5.91 3.75
CA VAL A 89 7.27 7.28 3.82
C VAL A 89 8.80 7.30 3.91
N GLY A 90 9.39 6.46 4.78
CA GLY A 90 10.83 6.35 4.91
C GLY A 90 11.52 5.92 3.61
N GLU A 91 10.97 4.92 2.92
CA GLU A 91 11.44 4.44 1.62
C GLU A 91 11.28 5.48 0.51
N ALA A 92 10.18 6.24 0.51
CA ALA A 92 9.96 7.32 -0.45
C ALA A 92 10.97 8.45 -0.26
N CYS A 93 11.19 8.90 0.99
CA CYS A 93 12.18 9.91 1.31
C CYS A 93 13.60 9.43 1.01
N GLY A 94 13.97 8.23 1.46
CA GLY A 94 15.29 7.64 1.20
C GLY A 94 15.55 7.44 -0.29
N GLY A 95 14.57 6.91 -1.03
CA GLY A 95 14.64 6.75 -2.47
C GLY A 95 14.82 8.08 -3.19
N PHE A 96 14.04 9.10 -2.82
CA PHE A 96 14.09 10.41 -3.44
C PHE A 96 15.41 11.15 -3.16
N PHE A 97 15.82 11.25 -1.89
CA PHE A 97 17.00 12.04 -1.51
C PHE A 97 18.33 11.32 -1.74
N ALA A 98 18.35 9.99 -1.80
CA ALA A 98 19.60 9.25 -1.89
C ALA A 98 19.77 8.44 -3.21
N LEU A 99 18.69 8.13 -3.92
CA LEU A 99 18.74 7.21 -5.07
C LEU A 99 18.14 7.77 -6.37
N ASP A 100 17.37 8.84 -6.33
CA ASP A 100 16.83 9.49 -7.52
C ASP A 100 17.99 10.01 -8.40
N PRO A 101 18.00 9.75 -9.72
CA PRO A 101 19.12 10.14 -10.57
C PRO A 101 19.34 11.65 -10.65
N ASP A 102 18.32 12.47 -10.39
CA ASP A 102 18.37 13.93 -10.49
C ASP A 102 18.50 14.60 -9.12
N CYS A 103 17.90 14.00 -8.09
CA CYS A 103 17.82 14.59 -6.74
C CYS A 103 18.77 13.96 -5.72
N LYS A 104 19.54 12.92 -6.06
CA LYS A 104 20.40 12.25 -5.08
C LYS A 104 21.48 13.18 -4.50
N ILE A 105 21.57 13.17 -3.18
CA ILE A 105 22.69 13.75 -2.45
C ILE A 105 23.89 12.81 -2.62
N ARG A 106 25.02 13.33 -3.11
CA ARG A 106 26.23 12.53 -3.32
C ARG A 106 26.82 12.10 -1.97
N THR A 107 26.93 10.80 -1.77
CA THR A 107 27.57 10.18 -0.60
C THR A 107 28.77 9.32 -1.02
N SER A 108 29.50 8.77 -0.06
CA SER A 108 30.55 7.80 -0.36
C SER A 108 29.98 6.53 -1.02
N PRO A 109 30.76 5.80 -1.85
CA PRO A 109 30.31 4.57 -2.50
C PRO A 109 29.79 3.52 -1.53
N THR A 110 30.43 3.40 -0.37
CA THR A 110 30.02 2.46 0.70
C THR A 110 28.64 2.80 1.24
N VAL A 111 28.37 4.08 1.52
CA VAL A 111 27.06 4.54 1.99
C VAL A 111 26.00 4.31 0.92
N GLU A 112 26.30 4.62 -0.34
CA GLU A 112 25.38 4.38 -1.45
C GLU A 112 25.01 2.89 -1.57
N ALA A 113 25.98 2.00 -1.40
CA ALA A 113 25.75 0.55 -1.41
C ALA A 113 24.78 0.10 -0.29
N TYR A 114 24.97 0.60 0.94
CA TYR A 114 24.07 0.30 2.05
C TYR A 114 22.67 0.87 1.83
N VAL A 115 22.54 2.12 1.37
CA VAL A 115 21.24 2.72 1.07
C VAL A 115 20.50 1.91 0.02
N ARG A 116 21.17 1.49 -1.06
CA ARG A 116 20.56 0.62 -2.09
C ARG A 116 20.11 -0.72 -1.52
N MET A 117 20.89 -1.31 -0.62
CA MET A 117 20.53 -2.55 0.06
C MET A 117 19.28 -2.35 0.92
N PHE A 118 19.28 -1.36 1.82
CA PHE A 118 18.14 -1.06 2.68
C PHE A 118 16.90 -0.73 1.85
N HIS A 119 17.01 0.12 0.84
CA HIS A 119 15.88 0.46 -0.03
C HIS A 119 15.28 -0.77 -0.74
N LYS A 120 16.14 -1.66 -1.22
CA LYS A 120 15.71 -2.89 -1.90
C LYS A 120 14.98 -3.85 -0.97
N TYR A 121 15.49 -4.08 0.24
CA TYR A 121 14.91 -5.04 1.17
C TYR A 121 13.77 -4.43 2.01
N GLY A 122 13.92 -3.18 2.44
CA GLY A 122 12.91 -2.40 3.12
C GLY A 122 11.69 -2.15 2.24
N GLY A 123 11.86 -1.82 0.97
CA GLY A 123 10.76 -1.74 0.00
C GLY A 123 9.99 -3.06 -0.15
N LYS A 124 10.67 -4.21 -0.11
CA LYS A 124 10.03 -5.54 -0.13
C LYS A 124 9.21 -5.80 1.12
N VAL A 125 9.79 -5.55 2.30
CA VAL A 125 9.10 -5.72 3.59
C VAL A 125 7.88 -4.79 3.66
N THR A 126 8.03 -3.54 3.23
CA THR A 126 6.94 -2.56 3.14
C THR A 126 5.78 -3.10 2.30
N LEU A 127 6.08 -3.60 1.10
CA LEU A 127 5.06 -4.16 0.20
C LEU A 127 4.38 -5.40 0.80
N MET A 128 5.14 -6.30 1.45
CA MET A 128 4.56 -7.47 2.14
C MET A 128 3.61 -7.05 3.27
N LEU A 129 4.01 -6.08 4.10
CA LEU A 129 3.15 -5.56 5.18
C LEU A 129 1.91 -4.87 4.62
N ALA A 130 2.03 -4.10 3.54
CA ALA A 130 0.89 -3.49 2.87
C ALA A 130 -0.11 -4.54 2.36
N TYR A 131 0.38 -5.66 1.81
CA TYR A 131 -0.47 -6.78 1.40
C TYR A 131 -1.16 -7.46 2.59
N ILE A 132 -0.43 -7.74 3.67
CA ILE A 132 -1.00 -8.29 4.90
C ILE A 132 -2.05 -7.33 5.48
N ALA A 133 -1.81 -6.01 5.44
CA ALA A 133 -2.78 -5.01 5.86
C ALA A 133 -4.06 -5.06 4.99
N CYS A 134 -3.92 -5.17 3.67
CA CYS A 134 -5.08 -5.31 2.77
C CYS A 134 -5.88 -6.58 3.06
N ILE A 135 -5.21 -7.73 3.23
CA ILE A 135 -5.86 -9.01 3.52
C ILE A 135 -6.59 -8.96 4.88
N THR A 136 -5.92 -8.49 5.93
CA THR A 136 -6.52 -8.39 7.27
C THR A 136 -7.64 -7.36 7.34
N GLY A 137 -7.54 -6.26 6.58
CA GLY A 137 -8.60 -5.25 6.47
C GLY A 137 -9.81 -5.80 5.73
N TRP A 138 -9.59 -6.55 4.65
CA TRP A 138 -10.64 -7.22 3.91
C TRP A 138 -11.35 -8.27 4.77
N TYR A 139 -10.59 -9.15 5.44
CA TYR A 139 -11.11 -10.15 6.37
C TYR A 139 -12.00 -9.52 7.45
N LYS A 140 -11.52 -8.43 8.07
CA LYS A 140 -12.32 -7.69 9.04
C LYS A 140 -13.60 -7.16 8.40
N ARG A 141 -13.55 -6.57 7.20
CA ARG A 141 -14.76 -6.06 6.54
C ARG A 141 -15.74 -7.17 6.14
N SER A 142 -15.26 -8.31 5.64
CA SER A 142 -16.11 -9.40 5.19
C SER A 142 -16.93 -10.01 6.32
N HIS A 143 -16.37 -10.13 7.52
CA HIS A 143 -17.12 -10.58 8.69
C HIS A 143 -18.32 -9.68 9.01
N TRP A 144 -18.14 -8.36 8.96
CA TRP A 144 -19.23 -7.39 9.20
C TRP A 144 -20.31 -7.45 8.11
N MET A 145 -19.93 -7.76 6.87
CA MET A 145 -20.90 -7.91 5.77
C MET A 145 -21.72 -9.19 5.90
N VAL A 146 -21.12 -10.28 6.40
CA VAL A 146 -21.81 -11.57 6.61
C VAL A 146 -22.79 -11.48 7.79
N GLU A 147 -22.45 -10.74 8.85
CA GLU A 147 -23.32 -10.57 10.02
C GLU A 147 -24.51 -9.62 9.77
N GLY A 148 -24.45 -8.77 8.72
CA GLY A 148 -25.39 -7.67 8.51
C GLY A 148 -26.52 -7.84 7.49
N SER A 149 -26.45 -8.77 6.51
CA SER A 149 -27.54 -9.08 5.56
C SER A 149 -27.17 -10.21 4.58
N ALA A 150 -28.15 -10.75 3.82
CA ALA A 150 -28.15 -11.90 2.90
C ALA A 150 -27.10 -11.93 1.75
N PHE A 151 -26.00 -11.18 1.85
CA PHE A 151 -24.91 -11.06 0.88
C PHE A 151 -23.74 -12.03 1.11
N GLY A 152 -23.93 -13.09 1.90
CA GLY A 152 -22.89 -14.05 2.27
C GLY A 152 -22.21 -14.77 1.10
N LEU A 153 -22.90 -14.95 -0.05
CA LEU A 153 -22.29 -15.52 -1.26
C LEU A 153 -21.43 -14.51 -2.04
N ASN A 154 -21.66 -13.20 -1.92
CA ASN A 154 -20.94 -12.18 -2.69
C ASN A 154 -19.61 -11.77 -2.05
N SER A 155 -19.48 -11.91 -0.72
CA SER A 155 -18.23 -11.63 -0.01
C SER A 155 -17.12 -12.63 -0.37
N LEU A 156 -17.45 -13.91 -0.59
CA LEU A 156 -16.49 -14.95 -0.99
C LEU A 156 -15.95 -14.71 -2.41
N HIS A 157 -16.83 -14.37 -3.36
CA HIS A 157 -16.44 -14.05 -4.75
C HIS A 157 -15.54 -12.81 -4.82
N CYS A 158 -15.88 -11.75 -4.08
CA CYS A 158 -15.01 -10.58 -3.97
C CYS A 158 -13.67 -10.96 -3.32
N THR A 159 -13.66 -11.80 -2.29
CA THR A 159 -12.41 -12.28 -1.66
C THR A 159 -11.52 -12.99 -2.68
N ILE A 160 -12.06 -13.90 -3.49
CA ILE A 160 -11.29 -14.63 -4.53
C ILE A 160 -10.77 -13.68 -5.61
N ILE A 161 -11.61 -12.76 -6.10
CA ILE A 161 -11.24 -11.76 -7.11
C ILE A 161 -10.11 -10.86 -6.60
N PHE A 162 -10.05 -10.56 -5.31
CA PHE A 162 -8.99 -9.72 -4.75
C PHE A 162 -7.75 -10.52 -4.32
N THR A 163 -7.91 -11.71 -3.75
CA THR A 163 -6.79 -12.51 -3.22
C THR A 163 -5.98 -13.23 -4.30
N VAL A 164 -6.61 -13.68 -5.39
CA VAL A 164 -5.89 -14.38 -6.47
C VAL A 164 -4.91 -13.46 -7.20
N PRO A 165 -5.31 -12.24 -7.65
CA PRO A 165 -4.36 -11.29 -8.22
C PRO A 165 -3.25 -10.92 -7.24
N LEU A 166 -3.58 -10.71 -5.96
CA LEU A 166 -2.60 -10.46 -4.90
C LEU A 166 -1.50 -11.53 -4.83
N LEU A 167 -1.89 -12.81 -4.88
CA LEU A 167 -0.94 -13.93 -4.85
C LEU A 167 -0.11 -14.04 -6.14
N VAL A 168 -0.73 -13.83 -7.31
CA VAL A 168 -0.04 -13.81 -8.60
C VAL A 168 0.98 -12.68 -8.66
N PHE A 169 0.58 -11.48 -8.22
CA PHE A 169 1.44 -10.31 -8.17
C PHE A 169 2.58 -10.49 -7.17
N ALA A 170 2.32 -11.08 -6.00
CA ALA A 170 3.37 -11.44 -5.06
C ALA A 170 4.37 -12.44 -5.67
N TYR A 171 3.90 -13.49 -6.35
CA TYR A 171 4.77 -14.45 -7.03
C TYR A 171 5.69 -13.77 -8.07
N VAL A 172 5.13 -12.91 -8.92
CA VAL A 172 5.91 -12.20 -9.95
C VAL A 172 6.86 -11.17 -9.34
N ALA A 173 6.43 -10.45 -8.30
CA ALA A 173 7.24 -9.44 -7.62
C ALA A 173 8.42 -10.06 -6.84
N PHE A 174 8.20 -11.19 -6.16
CA PHE A 174 9.19 -11.72 -5.21
C PHE A 174 9.98 -12.93 -5.72
N ILE A 175 9.39 -13.78 -6.57
CA ILE A 175 9.97 -15.09 -6.92
C ILE A 175 10.56 -15.10 -8.33
N LYS A 176 9.85 -14.55 -9.32
CA LYS A 176 10.34 -14.59 -10.71
C LYS A 176 11.54 -13.66 -10.89
N LYS A 177 12.70 -14.27 -11.16
CA LYS A 177 13.92 -13.62 -11.63
C LYS A 177 13.76 -13.46 -13.15
N TYR A 178 13.60 -12.22 -13.61
CA TYR A 178 13.70 -11.88 -15.03
C TYR A 178 15.15 -11.58 -15.35
#